data_AF-A0A926G6B4-F1
#
_entry.id   AF-A0A926G6B4-F1
#
_cell.length_a   1.000
_cell.length_b   1.000
_cell.length_c   1.000
_cell.angle_alpha   90.00
_cell.angle_beta   90.00
_cell.angle_gamma   90.00
#
_symmetry.space_group_name_H-M   'P 1'
#
loop_
_entity.id
_entity.type
_entity.pdbx_description
1 polymer ?
#
loop_
_entity_poly.entity_id
_entity_poly.type
_entity_poly.pdbx_seq_one_letter_code
_entity_poly.pdbx_strand_id
1 'polypeptide(L)'
;MILLIDNDSGAKGIYECVKSTTKKACDGKQPFYYLGENLYLVPTPLGAADAPTMIEDFLPSKWRDEQLGGKSLNFGKNIDITKEYGKALFAEHVIKKNRKDVDFTAMRSILDRIVGVIDDYAAMMAADL
;
A
#
# COMPACT_ATOMS: atom_id res chain seq x y z
N MET A 1 12.76 -3.91 10.41
CA MET A 1 12.47 -3.78 8.96
C MET A 1 10.97 -3.77 8.75
N ILE A 2 10.47 -2.84 7.94
CA ILE A 2 9.05 -2.75 7.57
C ILE A 2 8.92 -3.11 6.09
N LEU A 3 8.07 -4.09 5.78
CA LEU A 3 7.65 -4.41 4.43
C LEU A 3 6.22 -3.88 4.23
N LEU A 4 6.09 -2.73 3.56
CA LEU A 4 4.81 -2.15 3.17
C LEU A 4 4.34 -2.80 1.87
N ILE A 5 3.10 -3.28 1.83
CA ILE A 5 2.49 -3.93 0.66
C ILE A 5 1.11 -3.35 0.35
N ASP A 6 0.71 -3.43 -0.92
CA ASP A 6 -0.70 -3.26 -1.29
C ASP A 6 -1.56 -4.33 -0.62
N ASN A 7 -2.85 -4.05 -0.44
CA ASN A 7 -3.82 -4.97 0.13
C ASN A 7 -4.85 -5.36 -0.93
N ASP A 8 -4.33 -5.79 -2.08
CA ASP A 8 -5.10 -6.22 -3.24
C ASP A 8 -4.79 -7.67 -3.63
N SER A 9 -5.26 -8.09 -4.80
CA SER A 9 -5.01 -9.45 -5.31
C SER A 9 -3.51 -9.80 -5.45
N GLY A 10 -2.64 -8.80 -5.60
CA GLY A 10 -1.19 -8.97 -5.67
C GLY A 10 -0.56 -9.42 -4.36
N ALA A 11 -1.21 -9.16 -3.21
CA ALA A 11 -0.72 -9.51 -1.89
C ALA A 11 -0.98 -10.97 -1.49
N LYS A 12 -1.87 -11.68 -2.20
CA LYS A 12 -2.31 -13.03 -1.82
C LYS A 12 -1.16 -14.00 -1.59
N GLY A 13 -0.18 -14.02 -2.49
CA GLY A 13 1.01 -14.89 -2.37
C GLY A 13 1.90 -14.52 -1.17
N ILE A 14 1.96 -13.24 -0.80
CA ILE A 14 2.70 -12.77 0.38
C ILE A 14 2.02 -13.27 1.66
N TYR A 15 0.70 -13.13 1.75
CA TYR A 15 -0.07 -13.63 2.88
C TYR A 15 0.03 -15.15 3.04
N GLU A 16 -0.03 -15.89 1.94
CA GLU A 16 0.17 -17.35 1.94
C GLU A 16 1.58 -17.74 2.41
N CYS A 17 2.61 -17.05 1.89
CA CYS A 17 3.99 -17.23 2.32
C CYS A 17 4.14 -17.01 3.83
N VAL A 18 3.65 -15.88 4.34
CA VAL A 18 3.70 -15.56 5.79
C VAL A 18 2.99 -16.62 6.62
N LYS A 19 1.78 -17.05 6.24
CA LYS A 19 1.07 -18.14 6.95
C LYS A 19 1.90 -19.42 6.98
N SER A 20 2.50 -19.79 5.85
CA SER A 20 3.27 -21.02 5.73
C SER A 20 4.55 -21.01 6.57
N THR A 21 5.24 -19.87 6.64
CA THR A 21 6.52 -19.71 7.35
C THR A 21 6.33 -19.49 8.84
N THR A 22 5.41 -18.62 9.23
CA THR A 22 5.22 -18.22 10.64
C THR A 22 4.19 -19.07 11.39
N LYS A 23 3.36 -19.83 10.67
CA LYS A 23 2.17 -20.52 11.19
C LYS A 23 1.14 -19.60 11.85
N LYS A 24 1.23 -18.28 11.65
CA LYS A 24 0.28 -17.28 12.14
C LYS A 24 -0.71 -16.88 11.06
N ALA A 25 -1.89 -16.39 11.47
CA ALA A 25 -2.86 -15.80 10.55
C ALA A 25 -2.31 -14.50 9.93
N CYS A 26 -2.52 -14.34 8.62
CA CYS A 26 -2.11 -13.16 7.87
C CYS A 26 -3.09 -12.95 6.70
N ASP A 27 -3.97 -11.96 6.79
CA ASP A 27 -5.11 -11.81 5.88
C ASP A 27 -5.35 -10.35 5.45
N GLY A 28 -4.40 -9.47 5.72
CA GLY A 28 -4.48 -8.05 5.40
C GLY A 28 -5.40 -7.23 6.31
N LYS A 29 -6.10 -7.86 7.27
CA LYS A 29 -7.08 -7.16 8.13
C LYS A 29 -6.43 -6.42 9.29
N GLN A 30 -5.25 -6.85 9.73
CA GLN A 30 -4.54 -6.17 10.81
C GLN A 30 -3.79 -4.95 10.29
N PRO A 31 -3.55 -3.93 11.15
CA PRO A 31 -2.70 -2.79 10.82
C PRO A 31 -1.29 -3.21 10.38
N PHE A 32 -0.75 -4.25 11.03
CA PHE A 32 0.54 -4.86 10.72
C PHE A 32 0.61 -6.28 11.30
N TYR A 33 1.62 -7.05 10.88
CA TYR A 33 1.93 -8.39 11.38
C TYR A 33 3.41 -8.49 11.74
N TYR A 34 3.73 -8.84 12.99
CA TYR A 34 5.10 -9.14 13.41
C TYR A 34 5.49 -10.56 12.96
N LEU A 35 6.54 -10.65 12.15
CA LEU A 35 7.00 -11.88 11.51
C LEU A 35 8.18 -12.55 12.23
N GLY A 36 8.80 -11.87 13.20
CA GLY A 36 10.03 -12.31 13.88
C GLY A 36 11.25 -11.49 13.45
N GLU A 37 12.33 -11.53 14.25
CA GLU A 37 13.62 -10.89 13.95
C GLU A 37 13.49 -9.42 13.48
N ASN A 38 12.62 -8.66 14.15
CA ASN A 38 12.35 -7.25 13.86
C ASN A 38 11.72 -7.00 12.47
N LEU A 39 11.15 -8.01 11.82
CA LEU A 39 10.46 -7.89 10.53
C LEU A 39 8.95 -7.74 10.73
N TYR A 40 8.38 -6.70 10.11
CA TYR A 40 6.95 -6.44 10.09
C TYR A 40 6.42 -6.38 8.67
N LEU A 41 5.22 -6.94 8.46
CA LEU A 41 4.42 -6.73 7.26
C LEU A 41 3.34 -5.69 7.54
N VAL A 42 3.25 -4.66 6.70
CA VAL A 42 2.26 -3.59 6.82
C VAL A 42 1.44 -3.55 5.53
N PRO A 43 0.19 -4.03 5.51
CA PRO A 43 -0.66 -3.85 4.34
C PRO A 43 -1.30 -2.45 4.32
N THR A 44 -1.63 -1.94 3.14
CA THR A 44 -2.49 -0.76 3.02
C THR A 44 -3.85 -1.03 3.70
N PRO A 45 -4.49 0.00 4.30
CA PRO A 45 -5.80 -0.18 4.92
C PRO A 45 -6.86 -0.65 3.93
N LEU A 46 -7.58 -1.72 4.25
CA LEU A 46 -8.78 -2.10 3.50
C LEU A 46 -9.80 -0.96 3.49
N GLY A 47 -10.52 -0.84 2.38
CA GLY A 47 -11.63 0.08 2.23
C GLY A 47 -12.89 -0.41 2.94
N ALA A 48 -14.01 0.28 2.70
CA ALA A 48 -15.31 -0.09 3.24
C ALA A 48 -15.67 -1.55 2.87
N ALA A 49 -16.23 -2.29 3.84
CA ALA A 49 -16.60 -3.70 3.67
C ALA A 49 -15.44 -4.60 3.18
N ASP A 50 -14.24 -4.40 3.73
CA ASP A 50 -13.03 -5.14 3.37
C ASP A 50 -12.64 -5.02 1.88
N ALA A 51 -12.99 -3.90 1.24
CA ALA A 51 -12.62 -3.65 -0.15
C ALA A 51 -11.09 -3.64 -0.30
N PRO A 52 -10.53 -4.36 -1.29
CA PRO A 52 -9.09 -4.36 -1.54
C PRO A 52 -8.60 -2.97 -1.95
N THR A 53 -7.36 -2.63 -1.57
CA THR A 53 -6.78 -1.31 -1.84
C THR A 53 -5.32 -1.41 -2.29
N MET A 54 -4.92 -0.51 -3.17
CA MET A 54 -3.51 -0.23 -3.50
C MET A 54 -3.11 1.16 -2.99
N ILE A 55 -1.80 1.43 -2.93
CA ILE A 55 -1.30 2.73 -2.45
C ILE A 55 -1.87 3.92 -3.25
N GLU A 56 -2.16 3.73 -4.55
CA GLU A 56 -2.74 4.77 -5.39
C GLU A 56 -4.20 5.12 -5.04
N ASP A 57 -4.92 4.27 -4.31
CA ASP A 57 -6.29 4.56 -3.84
C ASP A 57 -6.30 5.70 -2.81
N PHE A 58 -5.18 5.92 -2.14
CA PHE A 58 -4.98 6.99 -1.14
C PHE A 58 -4.56 8.32 -1.77
N LEU A 59 -4.58 8.42 -3.11
CA LEU A 59 -4.48 9.69 -3.82
C LEU A 59 -5.88 10.27 -4.12
N PRO A 60 -6.01 11.59 -4.33
CA PRO A 60 -7.28 12.17 -4.78
C PRO A 60 -7.70 11.62 -6.16
N SER A 61 -8.99 11.28 -6.33
CA SER A 61 -9.51 10.72 -7.59
C SER A 61 -9.25 11.62 -8.80
N LYS A 62 -9.31 12.95 -8.62
CA LYS A 62 -9.03 13.92 -9.69
C LYS A 62 -7.71 13.67 -10.42
N TRP A 63 -6.70 13.16 -9.71
CA TRP A 63 -5.41 12.84 -10.31
C TRP A 63 -5.44 11.50 -11.03
N ARG A 64 -6.18 10.52 -10.52
CA ARG A 64 -6.36 9.22 -11.19
C ARG A 64 -7.17 9.33 -12.49
N ASP A 65 -8.02 10.35 -12.59
CA ASP A 65 -8.84 10.64 -13.76
C ASP A 65 -8.07 11.47 -14.83
N GLU A 66 -6.85 11.92 -14.52
CA GLU A 66 -6.02 12.74 -15.42
C GLU A 66 -5.60 11.94 -16.66
N GLN A 67 -5.78 12.52 -17.84
CA GLN A 67 -5.33 11.91 -19.09
C GLN A 67 -3.92 12.35 -19.46
N LEU A 68 -3.10 11.43 -19.96
CA LEU A 68 -1.78 11.73 -20.51
C LEU A 68 -1.78 11.53 -22.02
N GLY A 69 -1.75 12.62 -22.78
CA GLY A 69 -1.77 12.56 -24.24
C GLY A 69 -3.02 11.87 -24.79
N GLY A 70 -4.17 12.08 -24.15
CA GLY A 70 -5.45 11.44 -24.51
C GLY A 70 -5.62 10.00 -24.03
N LYS A 71 -4.63 9.44 -23.30
CA LYS A 71 -4.70 8.10 -22.74
C LYS A 71 -5.21 8.12 -21.29
N SER A 72 -6.00 7.12 -20.92
CA SER A 72 -6.50 6.94 -19.54
C SER A 72 -5.55 6.13 -18.66
N LEU A 73 -5.61 6.33 -17.35
CA LEU A 73 -4.83 5.56 -16.39
C LEU A 73 -5.36 4.13 -16.28
N ASN A 74 -4.46 3.14 -16.27
CA ASN A 74 -4.76 1.75 -15.95
C ASN A 74 -3.72 1.21 -14.95
N PHE A 75 -4.19 0.72 -13.80
CA PHE A 75 -3.37 0.14 -12.74
C PHE A 75 -3.21 -1.38 -12.83
N GLY A 76 -3.97 -2.02 -13.71
CA GLY A 76 -3.97 -3.45 -13.94
C GLY A 76 -2.75 -3.92 -14.73
N LYS A 77 -2.64 -5.24 -14.85
CA LYS A 77 -1.54 -5.92 -15.55
C LYS A 77 -1.65 -5.80 -17.08
N ASN A 78 -2.87 -5.71 -17.60
CA ASN A 78 -3.16 -5.67 -19.03
C ASN A 78 -3.47 -4.23 -19.43
N ILE A 79 -2.51 -3.58 -20.09
CA ILE A 79 -2.63 -2.19 -20.56
C ILE A 79 -2.74 -2.19 -22.08
N ASP A 80 -3.77 -1.52 -22.62
CA ASP A 80 -3.80 -1.15 -24.04
C ASP A 80 -2.93 0.09 -24.23
N ILE A 81 -1.66 -0.10 -24.61
CA ILE A 81 -0.71 1.00 -24.76
C ILE A 81 -1.13 2.07 -25.79
N THR A 82 -2.13 1.81 -26.63
CA THR A 82 -2.66 2.79 -27.57
C THR A 82 -3.67 3.74 -26.92
N LYS A 83 -4.38 3.29 -25.87
CA LYS A 83 -5.45 4.03 -25.19
C LYS A 83 -5.15 4.36 -23.73
N GLU A 84 -4.17 3.69 -23.13
CA GLU A 84 -3.93 3.69 -21.70
C GLU A 84 -2.46 3.92 -21.35
N TYR A 85 -2.22 4.37 -20.12
CA TYR A 85 -0.89 4.50 -19.53
C TYR A 85 -0.84 3.90 -18.12
N GLY A 86 0.35 3.44 -17.71
CA GLY A 86 0.54 2.71 -16.45
C GLY A 86 1.06 3.56 -15.28
N LYS A 87 1.16 2.91 -14.12
CA LYS A 87 1.62 3.46 -12.83
C LYS A 87 2.91 4.30 -12.90
N ALA A 88 3.89 3.86 -13.67
CA ALA A 88 5.17 4.58 -13.78
C ALA A 88 4.99 5.98 -14.39
N LEU A 89 4.20 6.09 -15.48
CA LEU A 89 3.90 7.38 -16.11
C LEU A 89 2.97 8.22 -15.25
N PHE A 90 2.03 7.59 -14.53
CA PHE A 90 1.20 8.26 -13.53
C PHE A 90 2.03 8.96 -12.45
N ALA A 91 2.95 8.22 -11.83
CA ALA A 91 3.80 8.76 -10.78
C ALA A 91 4.69 9.90 -11.30
N GLU A 92 5.34 9.71 -12.45
CA GLU A 92 6.32 10.68 -12.96
C GLU A 92 5.68 11.91 -13.61
N HIS A 93 4.56 11.74 -14.33
CA HIS A 93 3.99 12.81 -15.15
C HIS A 93 2.70 13.41 -14.61
N VAL A 94 1.98 12.74 -13.71
CA VAL A 94 0.81 13.31 -13.04
C VAL A 94 1.19 13.72 -11.62
N ILE A 95 1.54 12.75 -10.76
CA ILE A 95 1.72 13.02 -9.34
C ILE A 95 2.95 13.90 -9.07
N LYS A 96 4.13 13.56 -9.60
CA LYS A 96 5.36 14.32 -9.35
C LYS A 96 5.29 15.75 -9.88
N LYS A 97 4.68 15.96 -11.06
CA LYS A 97 4.51 17.30 -11.64
C LYS A 97 3.60 18.17 -10.78
N ASN A 98 2.53 17.59 -10.26
CA ASN A 98 1.52 18.30 -9.48
C ASN A 98 1.68 18.14 -7.96
N ARG A 99 2.82 17.64 -7.47
CA ARG A 99 3.05 17.26 -6.06
C ARG A 99 2.76 18.35 -5.02
N LYS A 100 2.78 19.62 -5.42
CA LYS A 100 2.44 20.75 -4.55
C LYS A 100 0.93 20.89 -4.31
N ASP A 101 0.13 20.41 -5.25
CA ASP A 101 -1.34 20.52 -5.30
C ASP A 101 -2.05 19.19 -5.01
N VAL A 102 -1.27 18.11 -4.89
CA VAL A 102 -1.77 16.79 -4.49
C VAL A 102 -1.95 16.80 -2.98
N ASP A 103 -3.19 16.57 -2.55
CA ASP A 103 -3.50 16.33 -1.14
C ASP A 103 -3.15 14.87 -0.79
N PHE A 104 -2.16 14.70 0.08
CA PHE A 104 -1.70 13.40 0.57
C PHE A 104 -2.31 13.01 1.92
N THR A 105 -3.30 13.75 2.42
CA THR A 105 -3.88 13.52 3.75
C THR A 105 -4.38 12.08 3.93
N ALA A 106 -4.97 11.48 2.90
CA ALA A 106 -5.43 10.09 2.96
C ALA A 106 -4.28 9.08 3.15
N MET A 107 -3.04 9.37 2.70
CA MET A 107 -1.89 8.49 2.94
C MET A 107 -1.51 8.42 4.43
N ARG A 108 -1.99 9.35 5.26
CA ARG A 108 -1.74 9.31 6.71
C ARG A 108 -2.18 7.98 7.32
N SER A 109 -3.26 7.36 6.85
CA SER A 109 -3.69 6.06 7.38
C SER A 109 -2.69 4.93 7.14
N ILE A 110 -1.81 5.05 6.14
CA ILE A 110 -0.69 4.12 5.93
C ILE A 110 0.45 4.47 6.91
N LEU A 111 0.76 5.76 7.06
CA LEU A 111 1.79 6.23 7.97
C LEU A 111 1.47 5.91 9.44
N ASP A 112 0.21 6.02 9.86
CA ASP A 112 -0.23 5.67 11.21
C ASP A 112 0.00 4.18 11.51
N ARG A 113 -0.08 3.29 10.50
CA ARG A 113 0.28 1.86 10.66
C ARG A 113 1.78 1.68 10.87
N ILE A 114 2.61 2.48 10.19
CA ILE A 114 4.07 2.49 10.39
C ILE A 114 4.41 2.99 11.79
N VAL A 115 3.74 4.03 12.28
CA VAL A 115 3.88 4.49 13.67
C VAL A 115 3.51 3.36 14.63
N GLY A 116 2.41 2.65 14.38
CA GLY A 116 2.04 1.49 15.19
C GLY A 116 3.11 0.39 15.25
N VAL A 117 3.84 0.14 14.15
CA VAL A 117 4.99 -0.78 14.16
C VAL A 117 6.14 -0.26 15.01
N ILE A 118 6.44 1.05 14.92
CA ILE A 118 7.53 1.66 15.71
C ILE A 118 7.20 1.54 17.20
N ASP A 119 5.96 1.82 17.59
CA ASP A 119 5.50 1.76 18.98
C ASP A 119 5.52 0.31 19.51
N ASP A 120 5.02 -0.66 18.71
CA ASP A 120 5.04 -2.08 19.06
C ASP A 120 6.46 -2.60 19.24
N TYR A 121 7.37 -2.22 18.34
CA TYR A 121 8.79 -2.58 18.44
C TYR A 121 9.44 -2.00 19.70
N ALA A 122 9.20 -0.71 19.98
CA ALA A 122 9.73 -0.06 21.18
C ALA A 122 9.24 -0.74 22.46
N ALA A 123 7.96 -1.13 22.51
CA ALA A 123 7.37 -1.85 23.65
C ALA A 123 8.01 -3.22 23.86
N MET A 124 8.26 -4.00 22.79
CA MET A 124 8.96 -5.29 22.90
C MET A 124 10.38 -5.13 23.45
N MET A 125 11.14 -4.15 22.94
CA MET A 125 12.51 -3.91 23.41
C MET A 125 12.57 -3.44 24.87
N ALA A 126 11.55 -2.73 25.34
CA ALA A 126 11.44 -2.33 26.75
C ALA A 126 11.07 -3.50 27.67
N ALA A 127 10.38 -4.53 27.17
CA ALA A 127 9.98 -5.71 27.93
C ALA A 127 11.08 -6.79 28.01
N ASP A 128 12.05 -6.76 27.08
CA ASP A 128 13.23 -7.64 27.07
C ASP A 128 14.37 -7.14 27.98
N LEU A 129 14.19 -5.99 28.65
CA LEU A 129 15.10 -5.38 29.64
C LEU A 129 14.61 -5.63 31.07
#